data_AF-A0A1X2GEE3-F1
#
_entry.id   AF-A0A1X2GEE3-F1
#
_cell.length_a   1.000
_cell.length_b   1.000
_cell.length_c   1.000
_cell.angle_alpha   90.00
_cell.angle_beta   90.00
_cell.angle_gamma   90.00
#
_symmetry.space_group_name_H-M   'P 1'
#
loop_
_entity.id
_entity.type
_entity.pdbx_description
1 polymer ?
#
loop_
_entity_poly.entity_id
_entity_poly.type
_entity_poly.pdbx_seq_one_letter_code
_entity_poly.pdbx_strand_id
1 'polypeptide(L)'
;MLFSNVYLIALYGFNLIGWVISFVGLCASDGHTLSHSWWVVIYNAAVLVIIAGTLWKKATGLLSPLILSLVTVGIVYSTEEVAYYLEHDRRSAFFVTGSGGIICIFANFMWLTVFGIQLPITGDGMPLCMNRSEKPNDDTPSKIEDLEVEQHTVYVTPHTDFEIPVVALHAYGANPDDPNELSFEKGEVLYVHEKRGSWWQAKKTNGAVGMIPSNYVNDMPPAQ
;
A
#
# COMPACT_ATOMS: atom_id res chain seq x y z
N MET A 1 11.17 4.61 -1.76
CA MET A 1 11.57 5.13 -3.09
C MET A 1 11.81 4.02 -4.13
N LEU A 2 11.19 2.84 -4.03
CA LEU A 2 11.68 1.63 -4.73
C LEU A 2 11.17 1.43 -6.17
N PHE A 3 10.20 2.21 -6.64
CA PHE A 3 9.73 2.12 -8.03
C PHE A 3 9.81 3.49 -8.70
N SER A 4 10.74 3.63 -9.65
CA SER A 4 10.76 4.78 -10.55
C SER A 4 9.47 4.80 -11.37
N ASN A 5 8.91 5.99 -11.64
CA ASN A 5 7.75 6.15 -12.52
C ASN A 5 7.94 5.44 -13.87
N VAL A 6 9.19 5.33 -14.34
CA VAL A 6 9.55 4.61 -15.58
C VAL A 6 9.22 3.12 -15.49
N TYR A 7 9.43 2.48 -14.34
CA TYR A 7 9.12 1.06 -14.13
C TYR A 7 7.62 0.80 -14.18
N LEU A 8 6.81 1.65 -13.53
CA LEU A 8 5.35 1.54 -13.55
C LEU A 8 4.78 1.72 -14.97
N ILE A 9 5.33 2.66 -15.74
CA ILE A 9 4.96 2.87 -17.14
C ILE A 9 5.36 1.66 -18.00
N ALA A 10 6.53 1.06 -17.76
CA ALA A 10 6.96 -0.13 -18.48
C ALA A 10 6.05 -1.33 -18.20
N LEU A 11 5.67 -1.57 -16.94
CA LEU A 11 4.72 -2.61 -16.56
C LEU A 11 3.33 -2.37 -17.16
N TYR A 12 2.88 -1.11 -17.18
CA TYR A 12 1.64 -0.73 -17.84
C TYR A 12 1.67 -1.05 -19.34
N GLY A 13 2.75 -0.67 -20.01
CA GLY A 13 2.94 -0.97 -21.44
C GLY A 13 2.96 -2.46 -21.73
N PHE A 14 3.62 -3.26 -20.89
CA PHE A 14 3.65 -4.72 -21.02
C PHE A 14 2.25 -5.34 -20.85
N ASN A 15 1.47 -4.86 -19.88
CA ASN A 15 0.09 -5.30 -19.68
C ASN A 15 -0.82 -4.92 -20.87
N LEU A 16 -0.65 -3.70 -21.40
CA LEU A 16 -1.35 -3.24 -22.59
C LEU A 16 -1.04 -4.13 -23.82
N ILE A 17 0.21 -4.55 -24.00
CA ILE A 17 0.60 -5.46 -25.10
C ILE A 17 -0.12 -6.80 -24.98
N GLY A 18 -0.14 -7.41 -23.79
CA GLY A 18 -0.87 -8.65 -23.54
C GLY A 18 -2.35 -8.52 -23.88
N TRP A 19 -2.96 -7.43 -23.43
CA TRP A 19 -4.36 -7.15 -23.71
C TRP A 19 -4.66 -6.96 -25.20
N VAL A 20 -3.82 -6.22 -25.93
CA VAL A 20 -3.96 -6.03 -27.38
C VAL A 20 -3.87 -7.37 -28.12
N ILE A 21 -2.93 -8.24 -27.72
CA ILE A 21 -2.79 -9.57 -28.34
C ILE A 21 -4.06 -10.41 -28.11
N SER A 22 -4.60 -10.42 -26.88
CA SER A 22 -5.86 -11.12 -26.58
C SER A 22 -7.03 -10.55 -27.37
N PHE A 23 -7.16 -9.22 -27.45
CA PHE A 23 -8.22 -8.56 -28.21
C PHE A 23 -8.15 -8.90 -29.70
N VAL A 24 -6.96 -8.81 -30.31
CA VAL A 24 -6.77 -9.14 -31.73
C VAL A 24 -7.01 -10.62 -32.00
N GLY A 25 -6.56 -11.51 -31.12
CA GLY A 25 -6.84 -12.95 -31.21
C GLY A 25 -8.34 -13.24 -31.19
N LEU A 26 -9.08 -12.54 -30.31
CA LEU A 26 -10.53 -12.67 -30.21
C LEU A 26 -11.24 -12.08 -31.44
N CYS A 27 -10.80 -10.95 -31.98
CA CYS A 27 -11.31 -10.41 -33.25
C CYS A 27 -11.10 -11.38 -34.42
N ALA A 28 -9.93 -12.03 -34.49
CA ALA A 28 -9.55 -12.93 -35.57
C ALA A 28 -10.22 -14.32 -35.51
N SER A 29 -11.04 -14.57 -34.49
CA SER A 29 -11.72 -15.85 -34.28
C SER A 29 -13.05 -16.00 -35.03
N ASP A 30 -13.42 -15.00 -35.84
CA ASP A 30 -14.55 -15.01 -36.78
C ASP A 30 -15.87 -15.52 -36.18
N GLY A 31 -16.17 -15.16 -34.93
CA GLY A 31 -17.44 -15.46 -34.26
C GLY A 31 -17.54 -16.85 -33.62
N HIS A 32 -16.48 -17.66 -33.64
CA HIS A 32 -16.42 -18.95 -32.95
C HIS A 32 -16.09 -18.84 -31.45
N THR A 33 -16.30 -17.67 -30.86
CA THR A 33 -15.99 -17.39 -29.46
C THR A 33 -17.22 -17.44 -28.58
N LEU A 34 -17.03 -17.89 -27.35
CA LEU A 34 -18.02 -17.76 -26.30
C LEU A 34 -18.32 -16.28 -26.04
N SER A 35 -19.59 -15.97 -25.78
CA SER A 35 -20.02 -14.66 -25.30
C SER A 35 -19.25 -14.22 -24.04
N HIS A 36 -18.82 -15.20 -23.22
CA HIS A 36 -18.05 -14.96 -22.01
C HIS A 36 -16.65 -14.38 -22.27
N SER A 37 -15.96 -14.78 -23.34
CA SER A 37 -14.59 -14.34 -23.62
C SER A 37 -14.48 -12.85 -23.90
N TRP A 38 -15.48 -12.27 -24.59
CA TRP A 38 -15.56 -10.83 -24.82
C TRP A 38 -15.69 -10.04 -23.51
N TRP A 39 -16.44 -10.58 -22.55
CA TRP A 39 -16.56 -9.97 -21.24
C TRP A 39 -15.22 -9.95 -20.50
N VAL A 40 -14.42 -11.02 -20.59
CA VAL A 40 -13.08 -11.09 -19.98
C VAL A 40 -12.13 -10.04 -20.59
N VAL A 41 -12.16 -9.85 -21.90
CA VAL A 41 -11.33 -8.82 -22.58
C VAL A 41 -11.76 -7.40 -22.16
N ILE A 42 -13.07 -7.15 -22.05
CA ILE A 42 -13.60 -5.86 -21.58
C ILE A 42 -13.23 -5.62 -20.11
N TYR A 43 -13.33 -6.66 -19.27
CA TYR A 43 -12.94 -6.61 -17.87
C TYR A 43 -11.47 -6.22 -17.71
N ASN A 44 -10.57 -6.89 -18.44
CA ASN A 44 -9.14 -6.56 -18.40
C ASN A 44 -8.85 -5.15 -18.95
N ALA A 45 -9.61 -4.67 -19.95
CA ALA A 45 -9.52 -3.29 -20.42
C ALA A 45 -9.90 -2.29 -19.32
N ALA A 46 -10.99 -2.56 -18.59
CA ALA A 46 -11.42 -1.71 -17.49
C ALA A 46 -10.39 -1.67 -16.35
N VAL A 47 -9.79 -2.82 -16.01
CA VAL A 47 -8.68 -2.89 -15.03
C VAL A 47 -7.49 -2.06 -15.50
N LEU A 48 -7.10 -2.13 -16.78
CA LEU A 48 -6.05 -1.29 -17.35
C LEU A 48 -6.36 0.21 -17.25
N VAL A 49 -7.61 0.62 -17.49
CA VAL A 49 -8.02 2.03 -17.35
C VAL A 49 -7.94 2.49 -15.90
N ILE A 50 -8.36 1.65 -14.94
CA ILE A 50 -8.24 1.94 -13.50
C ILE A 50 -6.77 2.11 -13.10
N ILE A 51 -5.90 1.21 -13.55
CA ILE A 51 -4.45 1.29 -13.33
C ILE A 51 -3.90 2.59 -13.94
N ALA A 52 -4.26 2.94 -15.17
CA ALA A 52 -3.84 4.19 -15.80
C ALA A 52 -4.29 5.43 -14.99
N GLY A 53 -5.51 5.40 -14.46
CA GLY A 53 -6.03 6.46 -13.59
C GLY A 53 -5.20 6.65 -12.31
N THR A 54 -4.61 5.57 -11.78
CA THR A 54 -3.75 5.63 -10.59
C THR A 54 -2.38 6.23 -10.87
N LEU A 55 -1.88 6.08 -12.09
CA LEU A 55 -0.63 6.71 -12.51
C LEU A 55 -0.80 8.23 -12.69
N TRP A 56 -2.02 8.67 -13.04
CA TRP A 56 -2.34 10.08 -13.26
C TRP A 56 -2.61 10.84 -11.95
N LYS A 57 -3.31 10.22 -11.01
CA LYS A 57 -3.64 10.82 -9.71
C LYS A 57 -2.57 10.43 -8.70
N LYS A 58 -1.87 11.40 -8.10
CA LYS A 58 -0.93 11.20 -6.97
C LYS A 58 -1.62 10.72 -5.66
N ALA A 59 -2.77 10.05 -5.74
CA ALA A 59 -3.60 9.61 -4.61
C ALA A 59 -3.70 8.07 -4.59
N THR A 60 -2.57 7.40 -4.41
CA THR A 60 -2.42 5.94 -4.51
C THR A 60 -2.90 5.17 -3.27
N GLY A 61 -3.10 5.85 -2.13
CA GLY A 61 -3.41 5.18 -0.85
C GLY A 61 -4.78 4.50 -0.79
N LEU A 62 -5.85 5.17 -1.24
CA LEU A 62 -7.22 4.67 -1.04
C LEU A 62 -7.65 3.60 -2.07
N LEU A 63 -7.07 3.65 -3.28
CA LEU A 63 -7.49 2.79 -4.39
C LEU A 63 -6.71 1.46 -4.47
N SER A 64 -5.60 1.35 -3.75
CA SER A 64 -4.74 0.16 -3.73
C SER A 64 -5.47 -1.16 -3.41
N PRO A 65 -6.27 -1.28 -2.33
CA PRO A 65 -6.95 -2.55 -2.02
C PRO A 65 -8.03 -2.93 -3.06
N LEU A 66 -8.66 -1.95 -3.70
CA LEU A 66 -9.60 -2.20 -4.79
C LEU A 66 -8.88 -2.74 -6.03
N ILE A 67 -7.72 -2.19 -6.36
CA ILE A 67 -6.92 -2.66 -7.50
C ILE A 67 -6.41 -4.07 -7.23
N LEU A 68 -5.99 -4.37 -6.00
CA LEU A 68 -5.56 -5.72 -5.62
C LEU A 68 -6.68 -6.74 -5.81
N SER A 69 -7.91 -6.44 -5.39
CA SER A 69 -9.03 -7.36 -5.58
C SER A 69 -9.39 -7.52 -7.07
N LEU A 70 -9.43 -6.43 -7.84
CA LEU A 70 -9.72 -6.47 -9.28
C LEU A 70 -8.64 -7.21 -10.08
N VAL A 71 -7.36 -6.93 -9.82
CA VAL A 71 -6.25 -7.62 -10.50
C VAL A 71 -6.25 -9.12 -10.14
N THR A 72 -6.56 -9.48 -8.90
CA THR A 72 -6.68 -10.88 -8.49
C THR A 72 -7.79 -11.61 -9.25
N VAL A 73 -8.96 -10.99 -9.35
CA VAL A 73 -10.09 -11.54 -10.13
C VAL A 73 -9.73 -11.64 -11.62
N GLY A 74 -8.99 -10.66 -12.16
CA GLY A 74 -8.48 -10.69 -13.53
C GLY A 74 -7.54 -11.86 -13.82
N ILE A 75 -6.70 -12.25 -12.85
CA ILE A 75 -5.83 -13.43 -12.99
C ILE A 75 -6.66 -14.71 -13.10
N VAL A 76 -7.71 -14.85 -12.28
CA VAL A 76 -8.60 -16.02 -12.30
C VAL A 76 -9.27 -16.13 -13.66
N TYR A 77 -9.90 -15.05 -14.15
CA TYR A 77 -10.55 -15.06 -15.46
C TYR A 77 -9.57 -15.33 -16.60
N SER A 78 -8.38 -14.73 -16.56
CA SER A 78 -7.36 -14.98 -17.58
C SER A 78 -6.87 -16.44 -17.58
N THR A 79 -6.81 -17.08 -16.41
CA THR A 79 -6.40 -18.48 -16.28
C THR A 79 -7.46 -19.43 -16.83
N GLU A 80 -8.74 -19.17 -16.53
CA GLU A 80 -9.86 -19.93 -17.10
C GLU A 80 -9.95 -19.77 -18.62
N GLU A 81 -9.75 -18.54 -19.12
CA GLU A 81 -9.73 -18.24 -20.55
C GLU A 81 -8.61 -19.00 -21.29
N VAL A 82 -7.38 -18.99 -20.73
CA VAL A 82 -6.23 -19.71 -21.31
C VAL A 82 -6.48 -21.23 -21.30
N ALA A 83 -7.01 -21.77 -20.21
CA ALA A 83 -7.33 -23.20 -20.13
C ALA A 83 -8.36 -23.61 -21.19
N TYR A 84 -9.43 -22.81 -21.35
CA TYR A 84 -10.45 -23.05 -22.36
C TYR A 84 -9.87 -23.08 -23.78
N TYR A 85 -9.07 -22.07 -24.15
CA TYR A 85 -8.53 -21.97 -25.50
C TYR A 85 -7.46 -23.00 -25.85
N LEU A 86 -6.75 -23.53 -24.85
CA LEU A 86 -5.79 -24.62 -25.07
C LEU A 86 -6.46 -25.98 -25.31
N GLU A 87 -7.67 -26.18 -24.79
CA GLU A 87 -8.35 -27.49 -24.83
C GLU A 87 -9.41 -27.61 -25.93
N HIS A 88 -10.05 -26.53 -26.35
CA HIS A 88 -11.26 -26.63 -27.18
C HIS A 88 -11.01 -26.82 -28.69
N ASP A 89 -10.04 -26.12 -29.30
CA ASP A 89 -9.82 -26.17 -30.76
C ASP A 89 -8.42 -25.68 -31.16
N ARG A 90 -7.82 -26.25 -32.22
CA ARG A 90 -6.44 -26.00 -32.65
C ARG A 90 -6.30 -24.88 -33.69
N ARG A 91 -7.17 -23.87 -33.65
CA ARG A 91 -7.08 -22.73 -34.57
C ARG A 91 -5.99 -21.76 -34.11
N SER A 92 -5.27 -21.20 -35.07
CA SER A 92 -4.20 -20.21 -34.82
C SER A 92 -4.69 -19.01 -34.00
N ALA A 93 -5.93 -18.56 -34.19
CA ALA A 93 -6.52 -17.45 -33.43
C ALA A 93 -6.62 -17.73 -31.93
N PHE A 94 -6.97 -18.96 -31.52
CA PHE A 94 -7.10 -19.33 -30.11
C PHE A 94 -5.75 -19.43 -29.41
N PHE A 95 -4.70 -19.85 -30.12
CA PHE A 95 -3.33 -19.78 -29.58
C PHE A 95 -2.86 -18.34 -29.37
N VAL A 96 -3.22 -17.42 -30.27
CA VAL A 96 -2.92 -15.99 -30.10
C VAL A 96 -3.64 -15.45 -28.87
N THR A 97 -4.95 -15.70 -28.72
CA THR A 97 -5.73 -15.26 -27.55
C THR A 97 -5.17 -15.83 -26.24
N GLY A 98 -4.88 -17.13 -26.21
CA GLY A 98 -4.27 -17.78 -25.04
C GLY A 98 -2.89 -17.23 -24.71
N SER A 99 -2.06 -16.93 -25.72
CA SER A 99 -0.74 -16.33 -25.48
C SER A 99 -0.84 -14.90 -24.90
N GLY A 100 -1.81 -14.11 -25.34
CA GLY A 100 -2.11 -12.79 -24.76
C GLY A 100 -2.56 -12.92 -23.30
N GLY A 101 -3.40 -13.92 -22.99
CA GLY A 101 -3.85 -14.21 -21.63
C GLY A 101 -2.70 -14.54 -20.68
N ILE A 102 -1.71 -15.31 -21.13
CA ILE A 102 -0.50 -15.62 -20.34
C ILE A 102 0.32 -14.34 -20.05
N ILE A 103 0.47 -13.45 -21.03
CA ILE A 103 1.17 -12.17 -20.87
C ILE A 103 0.43 -11.28 -19.85
N CYS A 104 -0.90 -11.22 -19.94
CA CYS A 104 -1.75 -10.51 -18.98
C CYS A 104 -1.62 -11.09 -17.56
N ILE A 105 -1.59 -12.42 -17.40
CA ILE A 105 -1.37 -13.07 -16.09
C ILE A 105 -0.04 -12.62 -15.50
N PHE A 106 1.05 -12.69 -16.27
CA PHE A 106 2.36 -12.26 -15.78
C PHE A 106 2.37 -10.77 -15.40
N ALA A 107 1.77 -9.92 -16.23
CA ALA A 107 1.66 -8.49 -15.96
C ALA A 107 0.82 -8.20 -14.70
N ASN A 108 -0.30 -8.90 -14.53
CA ASN A 108 -1.18 -8.78 -13.36
C ASN A 108 -0.47 -9.25 -12.07
N PHE A 109 0.34 -10.31 -12.13
CA PHE A 109 1.20 -10.69 -11.00
C PHE A 109 2.22 -9.61 -10.64
N MET A 110 2.84 -8.95 -11.63
CA MET A 110 3.74 -7.83 -11.37
C MET A 110 3.01 -6.61 -10.77
N TRP A 111 1.75 -6.39 -11.13
CA TRP A 111 0.92 -5.36 -10.49
C TRP A 111 0.51 -5.73 -9.07
N LEU A 112 0.20 -7.02 -8.82
CA LEU A 112 -0.02 -7.53 -7.47
C LEU A 112 1.18 -7.35 -6.56
N THR A 113 2.41 -7.54 -7.05
CA THR A 113 3.61 -7.33 -6.22
C THR A 113 3.85 -5.84 -5.95
N VAL A 114 3.67 -4.98 -6.96
CA VAL A 114 3.84 -3.52 -6.81
C VAL A 114 2.87 -2.94 -5.78
N PHE A 115 1.58 -3.29 -5.84
CA PHE A 115 0.58 -2.76 -4.91
C PHE A 115 0.43 -3.59 -3.63
N GLY A 116 0.74 -4.88 -3.66
CA GLY A 116 0.54 -5.81 -2.55
C GLY A 116 1.61 -5.71 -1.48
N ILE A 117 2.81 -5.26 -1.84
CA ILE A 117 3.89 -4.99 -0.88
C ILE A 117 3.64 -3.67 -0.11
N GLN A 118 2.74 -2.81 -0.60
CA GLN A 118 2.46 -1.49 -0.02
C GLN A 118 1.55 -1.53 1.23
N LEU A 119 1.66 -2.53 2.09
CA LEU A 119 0.90 -2.62 3.33
C LEU A 119 1.68 -2.08 4.55
N PRO A 120 1.30 -0.92 5.09
CA PRO A 120 1.08 -0.77 6.51
C PRO A 120 -0.39 -1.06 6.78
N ILE A 121 -0.70 -2.24 7.33
CA ILE A 121 -1.98 -2.45 8.01
C ILE A 121 -1.91 -1.63 9.30
N THR A 122 -2.30 -0.36 9.24
CA THR A 122 -2.55 0.50 10.40
C THR A 122 -3.70 1.43 9.97
N GLY A 123 -4.87 1.48 10.60
CA GLY A 123 -5.30 0.91 11.86
C GLY A 123 -6.49 -0.04 11.74
N ASP A 124 -6.86 -0.57 12.90
CA ASP A 124 -7.87 -1.58 13.17
C ASP A 124 -7.41 -3.03 12.95
N GLY A 125 -6.37 -3.38 13.70
CA GLY A 125 -6.18 -4.75 14.15
C GLY A 125 -7.38 -5.20 14.99
N MET A 126 -8.42 -5.70 14.35
CA MET A 126 -9.22 -6.77 14.94
C MET A 126 -8.58 -8.09 14.52
N PRO A 127 -7.76 -8.73 15.37
CA PRO A 127 -7.55 -10.16 15.21
C PRO A 127 -8.91 -10.83 15.48
N LEU A 128 -9.33 -11.70 14.56
CA LEU A 128 -10.33 -12.72 14.81
C LEU A 128 -9.79 -13.68 15.88
N CYS A 129 -9.82 -13.25 17.14
CA CYS A 129 -9.77 -14.16 18.27
C CYS A 129 -10.83 -13.73 19.28
N MET A 130 -11.88 -14.53 19.32
CA MET A 130 -12.77 -14.77 20.43
C MET A 130 -12.13 -14.37 21.77
N ASN A 131 -12.54 -13.24 22.34
CA ASN A 131 -12.31 -12.99 23.76
C ASN A 131 -13.59 -12.44 24.39
N ARG A 132 -14.42 -13.39 24.78
CA ARG A 132 -15.40 -13.21 25.85
C ARG A 132 -14.61 -12.94 27.13
N SER A 133 -14.55 -11.69 27.55
CA SER A 133 -14.49 -11.35 28.97
C SER A 133 -15.17 -10.00 29.17
N GLU A 134 -16.44 -10.07 29.51
CA GLU A 134 -17.28 -8.97 29.97
C GLU A 134 -16.69 -8.41 31.28
N LYS A 135 -16.50 -7.10 31.37
CA LYS A 135 -16.32 -6.39 32.65
C LYS A 135 -17.39 -5.30 32.78
N PRO A 136 -17.91 -5.09 34.00
CA PRO A 136 -19.16 -4.39 34.22
C PRO A 136 -19.01 -2.87 34.20
N ASN A 137 -20.07 -2.25 33.69
CA ASN A 137 -20.58 -0.87 33.81
C ASN A 137 -19.83 0.10 34.75
N ASP A 138 -19.55 1.30 34.24
CA ASP A 138 -19.67 2.54 35.01
C ASP A 138 -20.07 3.70 34.08
N ASP A 139 -20.88 4.60 34.63
CA ASP A 139 -21.82 5.49 33.97
C ASP A 139 -21.26 6.91 33.68
N THR A 140 -21.94 7.56 32.72
CA THR A 140 -22.22 9.02 32.63
C THR A 140 -21.20 10.01 32.01
N PRO A 141 -21.69 11.16 31.46
CA PRO A 141 -21.22 11.73 30.18
C PRO A 141 -20.78 13.21 30.28
N SER A 142 -20.08 13.72 29.25
CA SER A 142 -20.11 15.16 28.98
C SER A 142 -19.82 15.52 27.52
N LYS A 143 -20.72 16.36 27.03
CA LYS A 143 -20.89 16.96 25.71
C LYS A 143 -19.92 18.16 25.51
N ILE A 144 -19.61 18.50 24.24
CA ILE A 144 -19.69 19.85 23.61
C ILE A 144 -18.57 20.11 22.55
N GLU A 145 -19.05 20.24 21.30
CA GLU A 145 -18.72 21.17 20.19
C GLU A 145 -17.34 21.20 19.51
N ASP A 146 -17.30 20.60 18.32
CA ASP A 146 -16.96 21.18 17.00
C ASP A 146 -16.07 22.44 16.93
N LEU A 147 -14.81 22.24 16.51
CA LEU A 147 -14.04 23.19 15.71
C LEU A 147 -13.28 22.42 14.62
N GLU A 148 -13.58 22.76 13.35
CA GLU A 148 -12.93 22.23 12.15
C GLU A 148 -11.42 22.58 12.15
N VAL A 149 -10.56 21.56 12.13
CA VAL A 149 -9.13 21.69 11.84
C VAL A 149 -8.77 20.66 10.76
N GLU A 150 -8.22 21.14 9.65
CA GLU A 150 -7.70 20.33 8.54
C GLU A 150 -6.77 19.22 9.04
N GLN A 151 -7.20 17.97 8.81
CA GLN A 151 -6.58 16.79 9.40
C GLN A 151 -5.50 16.21 8.48
N HIS A 152 -4.27 16.69 8.65
CA HIS A 152 -3.05 15.93 8.35
C HIS A 152 -2.09 15.97 9.55
N THR A 153 -2.65 15.77 10.74
CA THR A 153 -1.89 15.58 11.98
C THR A 153 -1.79 14.09 12.28
N VAL A 154 -0.56 13.59 12.26
CA VAL A 154 -0.19 12.31 12.86
C VAL A 154 -0.60 12.37 14.34
N TYR A 155 -1.33 11.35 14.78
CA TYR A 155 -1.90 11.26 16.12
C TYR A 155 -0.82 11.37 17.20
N VAL A 156 -0.75 12.52 17.88
CA VAL A 156 -0.26 12.56 19.25
C VAL A 156 -1.40 12.00 20.09
N THR A 157 -1.36 10.71 20.42
CA THR A 157 -2.24 10.18 21.45
C THR A 157 -1.92 10.95 22.75
N PRO A 158 -2.89 11.66 23.37
CA PRO A 158 -2.64 12.50 24.55
C PRO A 158 -2.17 11.74 25.80
N HIS A 159 -2.05 10.41 25.71
CA HIS A 159 -1.68 9.48 26.78
C HIS A 159 -0.43 8.64 26.45
N THR A 160 0.39 9.06 25.48
CA THR A 160 1.64 8.40 25.17
C THR A 160 2.71 8.79 26.20
N ASP A 161 2.99 7.91 27.14
CA ASP A 161 4.07 8.11 28.11
C ASP A 161 5.43 7.94 27.41
N PHE A 162 6.23 9.01 27.41
CA PHE A 162 7.60 9.02 26.92
C PHE A 162 8.53 8.71 28.09
N GLU A 163 8.67 7.43 28.43
CA GLU A 163 9.32 7.00 29.67
C GLU A 163 10.82 6.72 29.51
N ILE A 164 11.31 6.58 28.28
CA ILE A 164 12.67 6.08 28.04
C ILE A 164 13.63 7.25 27.77
N PRO A 165 14.49 7.64 28.72
CA PRO A 165 15.45 8.71 28.51
C PRO A 165 16.60 8.22 27.62
N VAL A 166 16.88 8.98 26.56
CA VAL A 166 18.03 8.78 25.67
C VAL A 166 18.82 10.08 25.55
N VAL A 167 20.12 9.97 25.31
CA VAL A 167 21.01 11.10 25.07
C VAL A 167 21.46 11.12 23.62
N ALA A 168 21.45 12.29 23.00
CA ALA A 168 21.96 12.48 21.65
C ALA A 168 23.49 12.35 21.60
N LEU A 169 23.99 11.39 20.81
CA LEU A 169 25.42 11.22 20.54
C LEU A 169 25.95 12.25 19.52
N HIS A 170 25.08 12.68 18.60
CA HIS A 170 25.37 13.60 17.52
C HIS A 170 24.24 14.61 17.36
N ALA A 171 24.55 15.79 16.81
CA ALA A 171 23.52 16.75 16.44
C ALA A 171 22.81 16.30 15.15
N TYR A 172 21.49 16.47 15.10
CA TYR A 172 20.66 16.17 13.95
C TYR A 172 19.85 17.41 13.56
N GLY A 173 20.02 17.84 12.30
CA GLY A 173 19.20 18.87 11.70
C GLY A 173 18.04 18.23 10.95
N ALA A 174 16.82 18.45 11.43
CA ALA A 174 15.60 18.03 10.74
C ALA A 174 15.54 18.64 9.33
N ASN A 175 15.07 17.86 8.37
CA ASN A 175 14.85 18.36 7.02
C ASN A 175 13.71 19.41 7.01
N PRO A 176 13.90 20.64 6.49
CA PRO A 176 12.82 21.63 6.40
C PRO A 176 11.63 21.17 5.54
N ASP A 177 11.83 20.19 4.65
CA ASP A 177 10.77 19.59 3.84
C ASP A 177 9.97 18.49 4.58
N ASP A 178 10.43 18.05 5.75
CA ASP A 178 9.76 17.04 6.59
C ASP A 178 9.48 17.58 8.02
N PRO A 179 8.29 18.15 8.27
CA PRO A 179 7.93 18.72 9.57
C PRO A 179 7.76 17.65 10.67
N ASN A 180 7.85 16.36 10.33
CA ASN A 180 7.74 15.26 11.28
C ASN A 180 9.09 14.90 11.93
N GLU A 181 10.20 15.46 11.45
CA GLU A 181 11.52 15.24 12.03
C GLU A 181 11.82 16.22 13.17
N LEU A 182 12.44 15.71 14.24
CA LEU A 182 12.85 16.53 15.38
C LEU A 182 14.34 16.85 15.28
N SER A 183 14.69 18.13 15.21
CA SER A 183 16.09 18.57 15.27
C SER A 183 16.58 18.54 16.71
N PHE A 184 17.79 18.06 16.97
CA PHE A 184 18.36 18.01 18.33
C PHE A 184 19.87 18.21 18.33
N GLU A 185 20.41 18.70 19.44
CA GLU A 185 21.84 18.94 19.60
C GLU A 185 22.56 17.74 20.25
N LYS A 186 23.86 17.64 20.02
CA LYS A 186 24.69 16.63 20.68
C LYS A 186 24.66 16.85 22.20
N GLY A 187 24.35 15.80 22.95
CA GLY A 187 24.23 15.82 24.41
C GLY A 187 22.84 16.19 24.92
N GLU A 188 21.88 16.48 24.03
CA GLU A 188 20.50 16.75 24.42
C GLU A 188 19.80 15.48 24.92
N VAL A 189 18.98 15.61 25.97
CA VAL A 189 18.18 14.51 26.52
C VAL A 189 16.80 14.51 25.86
N LEU A 190 16.44 13.37 25.31
CA LEU A 190 15.17 13.13 24.63
C LEU A 190 14.44 11.97 25.32
N TYR A 191 13.11 11.99 25.28
CA TYR A 191 12.28 10.94 25.85
C TYR A 191 11.60 10.17 24.73
N VAL A 192 11.83 8.87 24.64
CA VAL A 192 11.29 8.01 23.59
C VAL A 192 10.13 7.20 24.12
N HIS A 193 9.11 6.98 23.29
CA HIS A 193 7.98 6.12 23.63
C HIS A 193 8.28 4.62 23.42
N GLU A 194 8.81 4.26 22.25
CA GLU A 194 9.17 2.88 21.91
C GLU A 194 10.46 2.82 21.07
N LYS A 195 11.35 1.87 21.37
CA LYS A 195 12.59 1.62 20.63
C LYS A 195 12.40 0.54 19.56
N ARG A 196 11.54 0.80 18.56
CA ARG A 196 11.25 -0.17 17.49
C ARG A 196 11.57 0.40 16.12
N GLY A 197 12.45 -0.29 15.40
CA GLY A 197 12.89 0.12 14.06
C GLY A 197 13.99 1.19 14.08
N SER A 198 14.29 1.74 12.89
CA SER A 198 15.40 2.68 12.69
C SER A 198 15.08 4.13 13.11
N TRP A 199 13.80 4.47 13.25
CA TRP A 199 13.30 5.79 13.61
C TRP A 199 12.38 5.70 14.82
N TRP A 200 12.64 6.52 15.82
CA TRP A 200 11.90 6.53 17.07
C TRP A 200 11.16 7.85 17.24
N GLN A 201 9.96 7.80 17.81
CA GLN A 201 9.25 9.02 18.20
C GLN A 201 9.80 9.49 19.54
N ALA A 202 10.33 10.70 19.56
CA ALA A 202 10.92 11.30 20.73
C ALA A 202 10.26 12.64 21.07
N LYS A 203 10.26 12.95 22.36
CA LYS A 203 9.80 14.20 22.94
C LYS A 203 10.99 14.92 23.58
N LYS A 204 11.15 16.19 23.26
CA LYS A 204 12.08 17.09 23.93
C LYS A 204 11.52 17.60 25.25
N THR A 205 12.41 18.10 26.10
CA THR A 205 12.06 18.83 27.33
C THR A 205 11.21 20.06 27.08
N ASN A 206 11.33 20.70 25.90
CA ASN A 206 10.49 21.84 25.50
C ASN A 206 9.07 21.44 25.04
N GLY A 207 8.74 20.14 25.05
CA GLY A 207 7.44 19.62 24.63
C GLY A 207 7.31 19.31 23.14
N ALA A 208 8.31 19.65 22.31
CA ALA A 208 8.31 19.29 20.90
C ALA A 208 8.44 17.78 20.73
N VAL A 209 7.59 17.20 19.88
CA VAL A 209 7.57 15.77 19.57
C VAL A 209 7.88 15.61 18.09
N GLY A 210 8.69 14.61 17.74
CA GLY A 210 8.95 14.26 16.35
C GLY A 210 9.78 12.99 16.23
N MET A 211 10.07 12.62 14.99
CA MET A 211 10.85 11.43 14.66
C MET A 211 12.34 11.74 14.73
N ILE A 212 13.10 10.83 15.33
CA ILE A 212 14.56 10.88 15.44
C ILE A 212 15.18 9.58 14.93
N PRO A 213 16.37 9.63 14.31
CA PRO A 213 17.09 8.43 13.93
C PRO A 213 17.71 7.75 15.16
N SER A 214 17.39 6.46 15.36
CA SER A 214 17.90 5.65 16.48
C SER A 214 19.42 5.62 16.60
N ASN A 215 20.14 5.65 15.48
CA ASN A 215 21.61 5.63 15.45
C ASN A 215 22.29 6.90 16.02
N TYR A 216 21.52 7.97 16.26
CA TYR A 216 22.04 9.25 16.73
C TYR A 216 21.86 9.43 18.24
N VAL A 217 21.21 8.47 18.90
CA VAL A 217 20.91 8.51 20.33
C VAL A 217 21.39 7.23 21.00
N ASN A 218 21.71 7.33 22.30
CA ASN A 218 22.05 6.18 23.12
C ASN A 218 21.30 6.23 24.45
N ASP A 219 21.20 5.09 25.10
CA ASP A 219 20.54 4.98 26.40
C ASP A 219 21.27 5.86 27.42
N MET A 220 20.50 6.59 28.22
CA MET A 220 21.08 7.42 29.26
C MET A 220 21.70 6.51 30.34
N PRO A 221 23.00 6.65 30.66
CA PRO A 221 23.60 5.87 31.74
C PRO A 221 22.94 6.23 33.07
N PRO A 222 22.72 5.25 33.97
CA PRO A 222 22.19 5.52 35.31
C PRO A 222 23.14 6.47 36.05
N ALA A 223 22.59 7.48 36.72
CA ALA A 223 23.37 8.40 37.55
C ALA A 223 24.17 7.60 38.59
N GLN A 224 25.50 7.74 38.57
CA GLN A 224 26.40 7.22 39.60
C GLN A 224 26.42 8.12 40.83
#